data_AF-A0A538CQ84-F1
#
_entry.id   AF-A0A538CQ84-F1
#
_cell.length_a   1.000
_cell.length_b   1.000
_cell.length_c   1.000
_cell.angle_alpha   90.00
_cell.angle_beta   90.00
_cell.angle_gamma   90.00
#
_symmetry.space_group_name_H-M   'P 1'
#
loop_
_entity.id
_entity.type
_entity.pdbx_description
1 polymer ?
#
loop_
_entity_poly.entity_id
_entity_poly.type
_entity_poly.pdbx_seq_one_letter_code
_entity_poly.pdbx_strand_id
1 'polypeptide(L)'
;MSSSKANGPHSAGAAARRTSPSATARTRRTASVADRLPVLYQAEWCPFSSAVREVLTELGVDFVACQVQPWPGERGELRHVAETDQIPVLQVEDGRLFRGTREIFAHLHERDPWQFAAAHRRRFADHRDARESDAPGQLIEYFRGTDELEAADGSPAEAEIVDVPDAGRYELRLGGRLVGLAAYRRREGRIAFTHTEVDESCEGRGFGSRLAEAALDDARRQGLDVVPLCPFIAHFIERHPEYERLVASAQGVR
;
A
#
# COMPACT_ATOMS: atom_id res chain seq x y z
N MET A 1 92.09 0.96 0.60
CA MET A 1 92.39 2.30 1.15
C MET A 1 91.75 3.33 0.25
N SER A 2 90.97 4.23 0.84
CA SER A 2 90.61 5.59 0.39
C SER A 2 89.85 5.73 -0.94
N SER A 3 88.58 6.18 -0.90
CA SER A 3 88.15 7.58 -1.07
C SER A 3 88.21 8.02 -2.54
N SER A 4 87.24 8.66 -3.18
CA SER A 4 86.41 9.78 -2.73
C SER A 4 85.30 10.10 -3.75
N LYS A 5 84.25 10.75 -3.21
CA LYS A 5 83.23 11.68 -3.77
C LYS A 5 83.50 12.28 -5.18
N ALA A 6 82.51 12.67 -5.99
CA ALA A 6 81.41 13.60 -5.66
C ALA A 6 80.35 13.77 -6.78
N ASN A 7 79.13 14.09 -6.35
CA ASN A 7 78.08 15.00 -6.87
C ASN A 7 77.62 15.02 -8.34
N GLY A 8 76.29 14.91 -8.51
CA GLY A 8 75.52 15.24 -9.72
C GLY A 8 75.40 16.76 -9.99
N PRO A 9 74.56 17.19 -10.96
CA PRO A 9 73.11 17.24 -10.68
C PRO A 9 72.13 17.02 -11.87
N HIS A 10 70.90 16.65 -11.49
CA HIS A 10 69.56 16.99 -11.98
C HIS A 10 69.13 17.03 -13.47
N SER A 11 67.93 16.43 -13.63
CA SER A 11 66.84 16.71 -14.60
C SER A 11 67.03 16.15 -16.01
N ALA A 12 66.02 15.80 -16.80
CA ALA A 12 64.63 15.38 -16.64
C ALA A 12 64.28 14.89 -18.07
N GLY A 13 63.61 13.75 -18.25
CA GLY A 13 63.35 13.26 -19.60
C GLY A 13 62.38 12.09 -19.64
N ALA A 14 61.19 12.37 -20.14
CA ALA A 14 59.96 11.58 -20.09
C ALA A 14 60.08 10.13 -20.62
N ALA A 15 59.52 9.19 -19.86
CA ALA A 15 59.30 7.83 -20.30
C ALA A 15 58.00 7.73 -21.11
N ALA A 16 58.10 7.56 -22.42
CA ALA A 16 56.99 7.16 -23.27
C ALA A 16 56.65 5.68 -23.01
N ARG A 17 55.57 5.42 -22.27
CA ARG A 17 54.96 4.08 -22.19
C ARG A 17 53.84 3.98 -23.23
N ARG A 18 53.94 2.92 -24.02
CA ARG A 18 53.03 2.51 -25.08
C ARG A 18 51.61 2.36 -24.52
N THR A 19 50.65 3.04 -25.12
CA THR A 19 49.22 2.87 -24.86
C THR A 19 48.73 1.65 -25.63
N SER A 20 48.36 0.59 -24.91
CA SER A 20 47.46 -0.45 -25.43
C SER A 20 46.01 0.05 -25.34
N PRO A 21 45.13 -0.23 -26.31
CA PRO A 21 43.74 0.18 -26.22
C PRO A 21 43.04 -0.67 -25.16
N SER A 22 42.49 -0.02 -24.14
CA SER A 22 41.55 -0.64 -23.20
C SER A 22 40.26 -0.91 -23.96
N ALA A 23 40.05 -2.18 -24.34
CA ALA A 23 38.76 -2.65 -24.79
C ALA A 23 37.78 -2.50 -23.63
N THR A 24 36.92 -1.49 -23.70
CA THR A 24 35.77 -1.35 -22.80
C THR A 24 34.86 -2.53 -23.10
N ALA A 25 34.97 -3.58 -22.28
CA ALA A 25 34.05 -4.70 -22.29
C ALA A 25 32.67 -4.14 -21.96
N ARG A 26 31.88 -3.91 -23.02
CA ARG A 26 30.47 -3.57 -22.91
C ARG A 26 29.78 -4.81 -22.35
N THR A 27 29.67 -4.88 -21.02
CA THR A 27 29.00 -5.97 -20.32
C THR A 27 27.60 -6.07 -20.88
N ARG A 28 27.32 -7.07 -21.72
CA ARG A 28 25.96 -7.38 -22.13
C ARG A 28 25.25 -7.79 -20.85
N ARG A 29 24.42 -6.89 -20.29
CA ARG A 29 23.40 -7.28 -19.30
C ARG A 29 22.60 -8.39 -19.98
N THR A 30 22.69 -9.60 -19.48
CA THR A 30 21.74 -10.65 -19.81
C THR A 30 20.39 -10.16 -19.32
N ALA A 31 19.46 -9.94 -20.24
CA ALA A 31 18.10 -9.51 -19.92
C ALA A 31 17.51 -10.46 -18.87
N SER A 32 17.03 -9.91 -17.76
CA SER A 32 16.39 -10.68 -16.69
C SER A 32 15.06 -11.27 -17.19
N VAL A 33 14.49 -12.25 -16.50
CA VAL A 33 13.14 -12.77 -16.82
C VAL A 33 12.09 -11.65 -16.81
N ALA A 34 12.26 -10.64 -15.94
CA ALA A 34 11.41 -9.45 -15.89
C ALA A 34 11.58 -8.52 -17.11
N ASP A 35 12.74 -8.53 -17.77
CA ASP A 35 12.99 -7.75 -19.00
C ASP A 35 12.26 -8.34 -20.23
N ARG A 36 11.48 -9.41 -20.04
CA ARG A 36 10.67 -10.08 -21.07
C ARG A 36 9.18 -10.19 -20.73
N LEU A 37 8.71 -9.57 -19.64
CA LEU A 37 7.29 -9.58 -19.32
C LEU A 37 6.61 -8.35 -19.96
N PRO A 38 5.34 -8.47 -20.40
CA PRO A 38 4.53 -7.32 -20.72
C PRO A 38 4.50 -6.30 -19.56
N VAL A 39 4.48 -5.01 -19.89
CA VAL A 39 4.35 -3.92 -18.92
C VAL A 39 3.00 -3.25 -19.13
N LEU A 40 2.18 -3.22 -18.07
CA LEU A 40 0.90 -2.52 -18.07
C LEU A 40 1.02 -1.21 -17.29
N TYR A 41 0.98 -0.09 -18.00
CA TYR A 41 0.88 1.24 -17.41
C TYR A 41 -0.56 1.49 -16.95
N GLN A 42 -0.75 1.64 -15.64
CA GLN A 42 -2.07 1.58 -15.02
C GLN A 42 -2.17 2.36 -13.71
N ALA A 43 -3.39 2.41 -13.18
CA ALA A 43 -3.67 2.82 -11.82
C ALA A 43 -4.88 2.04 -11.26
N GLU A 44 -4.86 1.76 -9.96
CA GLU A 44 -5.90 0.95 -9.29
C GLU A 44 -7.31 1.52 -9.41
N TRP A 45 -7.42 2.86 -9.38
CA TRP A 45 -8.70 3.58 -9.47
C TRP A 45 -9.32 3.55 -10.87
N CYS A 46 -8.56 3.16 -11.90
CA CYS A 46 -9.02 3.21 -13.28
C CYS A 46 -9.81 1.93 -13.63
N PRO A 47 -11.12 2.02 -13.94
CA PRO A 47 -11.92 0.84 -14.29
C PRO A 47 -11.43 0.17 -15.58
N PHE A 48 -10.91 0.95 -16.53
CA PHE A 48 -10.33 0.44 -17.78
C PHE A 48 -9.06 -0.38 -17.53
N SER A 49 -8.23 0.04 -16.57
CA SER A 49 -7.06 -0.73 -16.13
C SER A 49 -7.45 -2.00 -15.38
N SER A 50 -8.50 -1.95 -14.54
CA SER A 50 -9.04 -3.14 -13.87
C SER A 50 -9.49 -4.20 -14.89
N ALA A 51 -10.22 -3.79 -15.93
CA ALA A 51 -10.70 -4.68 -16.97
C ALA A 51 -9.55 -5.34 -17.75
N VAL A 52 -8.46 -4.62 -18.03
CA VAL A 52 -7.26 -5.20 -18.67
C VAL A 52 -6.60 -6.26 -17.77
N ARG A 53 -6.48 -5.98 -16.47
CA ARG A 53 -5.87 -6.93 -15.52
C ARG A 53 -6.70 -8.20 -15.34
N GLU A 54 -8.02 -8.08 -15.37
CA GLU A 54 -8.93 -9.23 -15.39
C GLU A 54 -8.66 -10.11 -16.61
N VAL A 55 -8.62 -9.53 -17.81
CA VAL A 55 -8.32 -10.28 -19.04
C VAL A 55 -6.93 -10.92 -19.00
N LEU A 56 -5.90 -10.20 -18.55
CA LEU A 56 -4.55 -10.77 -18.41
C LEU A 56 -4.53 -11.96 -17.44
N THR A 57 -5.28 -11.87 -16.33
CA THR A 57 -5.44 -12.97 -15.37
C THR A 57 -6.16 -14.17 -16.00
N GLU A 58 -7.20 -13.93 -16.80
CA GLU A 58 -7.93 -14.98 -17.52
C GLU A 58 -7.13 -15.62 -18.67
N LEU A 59 -6.09 -14.95 -19.14
CA LEU A 59 -5.16 -15.50 -20.12
C LEU A 59 -3.93 -16.16 -19.48
N GLY A 60 -3.76 -16.05 -18.16
CA GLY A 60 -2.57 -16.54 -17.47
C GLY A 60 -1.29 -15.82 -17.88
N VAL A 61 -1.38 -14.53 -18.23
CA VAL A 61 -0.25 -13.71 -18.67
C VAL A 61 0.32 -12.97 -17.45
N ASP A 62 1.54 -13.33 -17.07
CA ASP A 62 2.32 -12.56 -16.10
C ASP A 62 2.73 -11.21 -16.69
N PHE A 63 2.68 -10.15 -15.89
CA PHE A 63 3.01 -8.80 -16.35
C PHE A 63 3.59 -7.94 -15.21
N VAL A 64 4.26 -6.86 -15.59
CA VAL A 64 4.70 -5.81 -14.67
C VAL A 64 3.67 -4.70 -14.65
N ALA A 65 3.08 -4.42 -13.48
CA ALA A 65 2.22 -3.26 -13.29
C ALA A 65 3.07 -2.00 -13.08
N CYS A 66 3.10 -1.11 -14.07
CA CYS A 66 3.77 0.19 -13.97
C CYS A 66 2.75 1.24 -13.53
N GLN A 67 2.98 1.87 -12.37
CA GLN A 67 2.06 2.85 -11.81
C GLN A 67 2.27 4.21 -12.47
N VAL A 68 1.17 4.89 -12.79
CA VAL A 68 1.21 6.26 -13.34
C VAL A 68 0.72 7.29 -12.34
N GLN A 69 1.13 8.53 -12.58
CA GLN A 69 0.68 9.71 -11.83
C GLN A 69 -0.84 9.85 -11.96
N PRO A 70 -1.55 10.29 -10.90
CA PRO A 70 -3.00 10.35 -10.90
C PRO A 70 -3.52 11.31 -11.98
N TRP A 71 -2.83 12.43 -12.20
CA TRP A 71 -3.25 13.46 -13.15
C TRP A 71 -2.58 13.26 -14.51
N PRO A 72 -3.33 13.23 -15.62
CA PRO A 72 -2.77 13.04 -16.96
C PRO A 72 -1.61 14.01 -17.27
N GLY A 73 -1.75 15.28 -16.88
CA GLY A 73 -0.72 16.31 -17.06
C GLY A 73 0.64 15.98 -16.41
N GLU A 74 0.68 15.11 -15.42
CA GLU A 74 1.88 14.75 -14.66
C GLU A 74 2.54 13.44 -15.14
N ARG A 75 1.90 12.72 -16.07
CA ARG A 75 2.39 11.42 -16.59
C ARG A 75 3.51 11.59 -17.63
N GLY A 76 4.59 12.27 -17.23
CA GLY A 76 5.73 12.60 -18.09
C GLY A 76 6.43 11.36 -18.66
N GLU A 77 6.61 10.33 -17.85
CA GLU A 77 7.21 9.07 -18.27
C GLU A 77 6.33 8.32 -19.28
N LEU A 78 5.03 8.21 -19.02
CA LEU A 78 4.10 7.59 -19.96
C LEU A 78 4.05 8.33 -21.31
N ARG A 79 4.05 9.68 -21.28
CA ARG A 79 4.15 10.47 -22.51
C ARG A 79 5.44 10.21 -23.26
N HIS A 80 6.55 10.04 -22.55
CA HIS A 80 7.84 9.76 -23.17
C HIS A 80 7.87 8.37 -23.82
N VAL A 81 7.34 7.34 -23.14
CA VAL A 81 7.39 5.95 -23.62
C VAL A 81 6.31 5.67 -24.66
N ALA A 82 5.10 6.15 -24.43
CA ALA A 82 3.91 5.75 -25.18
C ALA A 82 3.24 6.90 -25.95
N GLU A 83 3.77 8.12 -25.92
CA GLU A 83 3.21 9.28 -26.63
C GLU A 83 1.73 9.54 -26.29
N THR A 84 1.33 9.17 -25.07
CA THR A 84 -0.02 9.36 -24.54
C THR A 84 0.07 9.64 -23.05
N ASP A 85 -0.93 10.33 -22.51
CA ASP A 85 -1.16 10.43 -21.08
C ASP A 85 -2.38 9.63 -20.62
N GLN A 86 -3.06 8.92 -21.53
CA GLN A 86 -4.22 8.08 -21.20
C GLN A 86 -3.76 6.67 -20.80
N ILE A 87 -4.42 6.13 -19.78
CA ILE A 87 -4.25 4.73 -19.34
C ILE A 87 -5.53 3.93 -19.62
N PRO A 88 -5.45 2.60 -19.80
CA PRO A 88 -4.24 1.77 -19.76
C PRO A 88 -3.38 1.84 -21.02
N VAL A 89 -2.08 1.54 -20.89
CA VAL A 89 -1.19 1.20 -22.02
C VAL A 89 -0.51 -0.14 -21.73
N LEU A 90 -0.55 -1.06 -22.68
CA LEU A 90 0.17 -2.34 -22.60
C LEU A 90 1.36 -2.29 -23.55
N GLN A 91 2.57 -2.45 -23.00
CA GLN A 91 3.76 -2.80 -23.74
C GLN A 91 3.95 -4.31 -23.69
N VAL A 92 4.06 -4.98 -24.83
CA VAL A 92 4.28 -6.44 -24.89
C VAL A 92 5.77 -6.76 -25.01
N GLU A 93 6.11 -8.05 -24.96
CA GLU A 93 7.49 -8.55 -24.82
C GLU A 93 8.43 -8.11 -25.95
N ASP A 94 7.88 -7.88 -27.15
CA ASP A 94 8.62 -7.40 -28.34
C ASP A 94 8.75 -5.87 -28.41
N GLY A 95 8.23 -5.16 -27.40
CA GLY A 95 8.27 -3.71 -27.27
C GLY A 95 7.11 -2.96 -27.93
N ARG A 96 6.17 -3.65 -28.61
CA ARG A 96 4.98 -3.01 -29.18
C ARG A 96 4.08 -2.45 -28.08
N LEU A 97 3.42 -1.33 -28.40
CA LEU A 97 2.55 -0.60 -27.49
C LEU A 97 1.10 -0.62 -27.99
N PHE A 98 0.17 -0.86 -27.07
CA PHE A 98 -1.28 -0.81 -27.29
C PHE A 98 -1.91 0.17 -26.31
N ARG A 99 -2.64 1.16 -26.83
CA ARG A 99 -3.16 2.30 -26.07
C ARG A 99 -4.67 2.18 -25.88
N GLY A 100 -5.11 2.23 -24.64
CA GLY A 100 -6.51 2.08 -24.27
C GLY A 100 -7.03 0.66 -24.41
N THR A 101 -8.21 0.41 -23.82
CA THR A 101 -8.82 -0.92 -23.74
C THR A 101 -9.12 -1.53 -25.11
N ARG A 102 -9.50 -0.72 -26.10
CA ARG A 102 -9.85 -1.22 -27.43
C ARG A 102 -8.67 -1.90 -28.12
N GLU A 103 -7.52 -1.23 -28.19
CA GLU A 103 -6.32 -1.79 -28.84
C GLU A 103 -5.79 -2.99 -28.05
N ILE A 104 -5.79 -2.88 -26.72
CA ILE A 104 -5.33 -3.94 -25.83
C ILE A 104 -6.21 -5.20 -25.97
N PHE A 105 -7.54 -5.06 -25.92
CA PHE A 105 -8.45 -6.20 -26.05
C PHE A 105 -8.40 -6.81 -27.45
N ALA A 106 -8.27 -5.99 -28.50
CA ALA A 106 -8.09 -6.52 -29.85
C ALA A 106 -6.84 -7.41 -29.94
N HIS A 107 -5.73 -7.00 -29.31
CA HIS A 107 -4.52 -7.80 -29.25
C HIS A 107 -4.68 -9.07 -28.39
N LEU A 108 -5.28 -8.94 -27.21
CA LEU A 108 -5.40 -10.05 -26.26
C LEU A 108 -6.41 -11.13 -26.71
N HIS A 109 -7.40 -10.77 -27.55
CA HIS A 109 -8.40 -11.71 -28.05
C HIS A 109 -7.81 -12.81 -28.96
N GLU A 110 -6.59 -12.62 -29.47
CA GLU A 110 -5.88 -13.61 -30.27
C GLU A 110 -5.36 -14.80 -29.43
N ARG A 111 -5.46 -14.73 -28.09
CA ARG A 111 -4.93 -15.73 -27.16
C ARG A 111 -6.03 -16.62 -26.59
N ASP A 112 -5.72 -17.91 -26.43
CA ASP A 112 -6.61 -18.85 -25.75
C ASP A 112 -6.60 -18.62 -24.22
N PRO A 113 -7.76 -18.68 -23.55
CA PRO A 113 -7.82 -18.66 -22.09
C PRO A 113 -7.08 -19.85 -21.48
N TRP A 114 -6.38 -19.62 -20.36
CA TRP A 114 -5.78 -20.71 -19.60
C TRP A 114 -6.83 -21.50 -18.80
N GLN A 115 -6.44 -22.69 -18.32
CA GLN A 115 -7.33 -23.64 -17.66
C GLN A 115 -8.11 -23.10 -16.43
N PHE A 116 -7.66 -22.00 -15.81
CA PHE A 116 -8.29 -21.40 -14.63
C PHE A 116 -9.18 -20.19 -14.94
N ALA A 117 -9.33 -19.77 -16.21
CA ALA A 117 -10.07 -18.57 -16.57
C ALA A 117 -11.49 -18.52 -15.98
N ALA A 118 -12.24 -19.62 -16.09
CA ALA A 118 -13.60 -19.71 -15.57
C ALA A 118 -13.66 -19.60 -14.03
N ALA A 119 -12.66 -20.15 -13.32
CA ALA A 119 -12.58 -20.06 -11.87
C ALA A 119 -12.26 -18.62 -11.42
N HIS A 120 -11.37 -17.93 -12.15
CA HIS A 120 -11.09 -16.52 -11.91
C HIS A 120 -12.33 -15.65 -12.10
N ARG A 121 -13.10 -15.83 -13.19
CA ARG A 121 -14.38 -15.12 -13.40
C ARG A 121 -15.37 -15.34 -12.27
N ARG A 122 -15.51 -16.59 -11.80
CA ARG A 122 -16.39 -16.91 -10.66
C ARG A 122 -15.94 -16.18 -9.40
N ARG A 123 -14.66 -16.28 -9.03
CA ARG A 123 -14.12 -15.59 -7.84
C ARG A 123 -14.25 -14.08 -7.95
N PHE A 124 -14.02 -13.52 -9.12
CA PHE A 124 -14.23 -12.09 -9.36
C PHE A 124 -15.67 -11.68 -9.08
N ALA A 125 -16.65 -12.45 -9.58
CA ALA A 125 -18.07 -12.21 -9.34
C ALA A 125 -18.46 -12.36 -7.86
N ASP A 126 -17.93 -13.38 -7.17
CA ASP A 126 -18.17 -13.62 -5.74
C ASP A 126 -17.69 -12.44 -4.86
N HIS A 127 -16.73 -11.64 -5.34
CA HIS A 127 -16.17 -10.49 -4.64
C HIS A 127 -16.67 -9.13 -5.15
N ARG A 128 -17.76 -9.09 -5.95
CA ARG A 128 -18.33 -7.84 -6.49
C ARG A 128 -18.62 -6.81 -5.40
N ASP A 129 -19.37 -7.19 -4.38
CA ASP A 129 -19.81 -6.27 -3.32
C ASP A 129 -18.61 -5.66 -2.58
N ALA A 130 -17.58 -6.44 -2.31
CA ALA A 130 -16.35 -5.97 -1.68
C ALA A 130 -15.59 -4.94 -2.54
N ARG A 131 -15.63 -5.10 -3.87
CA ARG A 131 -15.00 -4.15 -4.81
C ARG A 131 -15.80 -2.86 -4.96
N GLU A 132 -17.13 -2.95 -4.90
CA GLU A 132 -18.04 -1.81 -5.02
C GLU A 132 -18.10 -0.97 -3.71
N SER A 133 -17.80 -1.58 -2.56
CA SER A 133 -17.92 -0.97 -1.22
C SER A 133 -16.65 -0.28 -0.67
N ASP A 134 -15.62 -0.04 -1.50
CA ASP A 134 -14.31 0.48 -1.07
C ASP A 134 -13.66 -0.34 0.07
N ALA A 135 -13.91 -1.65 0.12
CA ALA A 135 -13.31 -2.54 1.11
C ALA A 135 -11.75 -2.49 1.09
N PRO A 136 -11.07 -2.36 -0.07
CA PRO A 136 -9.62 -2.16 -0.08
C PRO A 136 -9.18 -0.86 0.62
N GLY A 137 -9.89 0.25 0.40
CA GLY A 137 -9.63 1.50 1.12
C GLY A 137 -9.81 1.33 2.63
N GLN A 138 -10.89 0.66 3.05
CA GLN A 138 -11.13 0.34 4.45
C GLN A 138 -10.03 -0.54 5.06
N LEU A 139 -9.53 -1.54 4.33
CA LEU A 139 -8.41 -2.38 4.78
C LEU A 139 -7.09 -1.60 4.87
N ILE A 140 -6.80 -0.74 3.89
CA ILE A 140 -5.60 0.10 3.93
C ILE A 140 -5.65 1.06 5.11
N GLU A 141 -6.80 1.70 5.33
CA GLU A 141 -7.00 2.61 6.46
C GLU A 141 -7.00 1.87 7.80
N TYR A 142 -7.52 0.63 7.83
CA TYR A 142 -7.36 -0.28 8.96
C TYR A 142 -5.88 -0.46 9.32
N PHE A 143 -5.01 -0.70 8.33
CA PHE A 143 -3.57 -0.87 8.57
C PHE A 143 -2.79 0.43 8.78
N ARG A 144 -3.26 1.58 8.27
CA ARG A 144 -2.61 2.89 8.46
C ARG A 144 -2.81 3.48 9.86
N GLY A 145 -3.62 2.86 10.71
CA GLY A 145 -3.80 3.26 12.10
C GLY A 145 -2.53 3.18 12.93
N THR A 146 -1.43 2.58 12.45
CA THR A 146 -0.17 2.43 13.17
C THR A 146 0.65 3.74 13.17
N ASP A 147 0.31 4.68 14.05
CA ASP A 147 1.40 5.44 14.66
C ASP A 147 2.28 4.44 15.42
N GLU A 148 3.61 4.60 15.41
CA GLU A 148 4.54 3.71 16.11
C GLU A 148 4.18 3.70 17.60
N LEU A 149 3.39 2.71 18.00
CA LEU A 149 3.04 2.49 19.40
C LEU A 149 4.33 2.25 20.17
N GLU A 150 4.42 2.85 21.35
CA GLU A 150 5.62 2.80 22.16
C GLU A 150 5.43 1.79 23.30
N ALA A 151 6.44 0.95 23.51
CA ALA A 151 6.46 0.08 24.67
C ALA A 151 6.46 0.88 25.99
N ALA A 152 5.67 0.41 26.95
CA ALA A 152 5.57 1.02 28.26
C ALA A 152 5.20 0.01 29.35
N ASP A 153 5.80 0.20 30.53
CA ASP A 153 5.46 -0.56 31.73
C ASP A 153 4.51 0.25 32.60
N GLY A 154 3.34 -0.30 32.88
CA GLY A 154 2.35 0.26 33.81
C GLY A 154 1.03 -0.49 33.78
N SER A 155 0.02 0.04 34.44
CA SER A 155 -1.31 -0.58 34.45
C SER A 155 -2.30 0.18 33.55
N PRO A 156 -3.37 -0.48 33.05
CA PRO A 156 -4.42 0.24 32.34
C PRO A 156 -4.97 1.40 33.17
N ALA A 157 -5.06 1.26 34.50
CA ALA A 157 -5.58 2.29 35.40
C ALA A 157 -4.85 3.64 35.31
N GLU A 158 -3.55 3.61 35.01
CA GLU A 158 -2.67 4.78 34.88
C GLU A 158 -2.73 5.42 33.49
N ALA A 159 -3.31 4.74 32.50
CA ALA A 159 -3.35 5.23 31.13
C ALA A 159 -4.45 6.29 30.95
N GLU A 160 -4.08 7.39 30.29
CA GLU A 160 -4.98 8.44 29.84
C GLU A 160 -5.56 8.06 28.47
N ILE A 161 -6.83 8.36 28.24
CA ILE A 161 -7.48 8.16 26.93
C ILE A 161 -7.95 9.51 26.43
N VAL A 162 -7.46 9.90 25.26
CA VAL A 162 -7.71 11.22 24.66
C VAL A 162 -8.35 11.04 23.30
N ASP A 163 -9.47 11.73 23.05
CA ASP A 163 -10.01 11.86 21.69
C ASP A 163 -9.13 12.84 20.91
N VAL A 164 -8.65 12.44 19.73
CA VAL A 164 -7.86 13.27 18.82
C VAL A 164 -8.61 13.38 17.49
N PRO A 165 -9.62 14.28 17.38
CA PRO A 165 -10.50 14.36 16.21
C PRO A 165 -9.79 14.62 14.89
N ASP A 166 -8.72 15.42 14.91
CA ASP A 166 -7.92 15.73 13.72
C ASP A 166 -7.23 14.49 13.14
N ALA A 167 -6.90 13.51 14.00
CA ALA A 167 -6.35 12.22 13.63
C ALA A 167 -7.45 11.14 13.46
N GLY A 168 -8.70 11.45 13.81
CA GLY A 168 -9.82 10.52 13.77
C GLY A 168 -9.58 9.27 14.61
N ARG A 169 -9.08 9.42 15.84
CA ARG A 169 -8.81 8.30 16.74
C ARG A 169 -8.87 8.70 18.21
N TYR A 170 -9.13 7.73 19.07
CA TYR A 170 -8.78 7.83 20.48
C TYR A 170 -7.37 7.30 20.69
N GLU A 171 -6.59 7.98 21.52
CA GLU A 171 -5.24 7.60 21.90
C GLU A 171 -5.19 7.15 23.35
N LEU A 172 -4.61 5.98 23.59
CA LEU A 172 -4.29 5.46 24.91
C LEU A 172 -2.84 5.83 25.23
N ARG A 173 -2.64 6.69 26.22
CA ARG A 173 -1.33 7.22 26.59
C ARG A 173 -0.93 6.79 27.99
N LEU A 174 0.27 6.22 28.14
CA LEU A 174 0.83 5.82 29.43
C LEU A 174 2.15 6.57 29.66
N GLY A 175 2.20 7.39 30.71
CA GLY A 175 3.37 8.25 30.97
C GLY A 175 3.69 9.20 29.80
N GLY A 176 2.68 9.60 29.03
CA GLY A 176 2.82 10.45 27.85
C GLY A 176 3.17 9.73 26.54
N ARG A 177 3.49 8.43 26.59
CA ARG A 177 3.76 7.60 25.40
C ARG A 177 2.48 7.09 24.79
N LEU A 178 2.39 7.02 23.47
CA LEU A 178 1.24 6.43 22.78
C LEU A 178 1.37 4.90 22.83
N VAL A 179 0.54 4.24 23.63
CA VAL A 179 0.61 2.78 23.84
C VAL A 179 -0.57 2.03 23.22
N GLY A 180 -1.52 2.75 22.63
CA GLY A 180 -2.63 2.17 21.88
C GLY A 180 -3.52 3.23 21.26
N LEU A 181 -4.38 2.80 20.35
CA LEU A 181 -5.32 3.68 19.65
C LEU A 181 -6.56 2.94 19.19
N ALA A 182 -7.67 3.69 19.08
CA ALA A 182 -8.91 3.25 18.48
C ALA A 182 -9.30 4.23 17.37
N ALA A 183 -9.01 3.86 16.12
CA ALA A 183 -9.28 4.68 14.95
C ALA A 183 -10.77 4.68 14.61
N TYR A 184 -11.27 5.83 14.16
CA TYR A 184 -12.66 6.02 13.81
C TYR A 184 -12.89 6.97 12.63
N ARG A 185 -14.14 6.94 12.13
CA ARG A 185 -14.70 7.94 11.22
C ARG A 185 -16.05 8.42 11.77
N ARG A 186 -16.25 9.75 11.85
CA ARG A 186 -17.53 10.35 12.25
C ARG A 186 -18.28 10.87 11.03
N ARG A 187 -19.55 10.52 10.88
CA ARG A 187 -20.47 11.08 9.86
C ARG A 187 -21.91 11.02 10.34
N GLU A 188 -22.65 12.10 10.16
CA GLU A 188 -24.12 12.11 10.29
C GLU A 188 -24.63 11.51 11.62
N GLY A 189 -24.01 11.89 12.74
CA GLY A 189 -24.39 11.36 14.07
C GLY A 189 -23.95 9.91 14.32
N ARG A 190 -23.11 9.35 13.45
CA ARG A 190 -22.52 8.01 13.60
C ARG A 190 -21.02 8.07 13.79
N ILE A 191 -20.48 7.08 14.48
CA ILE A 191 -19.05 6.83 14.62
C ILE A 191 -18.73 5.39 14.22
N ALA A 192 -17.96 5.23 13.15
CA ALA A 192 -17.47 3.93 12.71
C ALA A 192 -16.09 3.69 13.32
N PHE A 193 -15.97 2.74 14.24
CA PHE A 193 -14.67 2.30 14.74
C PHE A 193 -14.07 1.33 13.74
N THR A 194 -12.94 1.70 13.15
CA THR A 194 -12.32 0.96 12.04
C THR A 194 -11.19 0.06 12.52
N HIS A 195 -10.43 0.49 13.52
CA HIS A 195 -9.26 -0.25 13.99
C HIS A 195 -9.03 -0.01 15.48
N THR A 196 -8.46 -1.00 16.18
CA THR A 196 -8.04 -0.85 17.57
C THR A 196 -6.77 -1.64 17.77
N GLU A 197 -5.77 -1.00 18.37
CA GLU A 197 -4.44 -1.56 18.55
C GLU A 197 -3.85 -1.09 19.87
N VAL A 198 -3.02 -1.93 20.46
CA VAL A 198 -2.18 -1.60 21.61
C VAL A 198 -0.79 -2.14 21.34
N ASP A 199 0.22 -1.53 21.95
CA ASP A 199 1.59 -2.02 21.87
C ASP A 199 1.68 -3.46 22.40
N GLU A 200 2.60 -4.26 21.86
CA GLU A 200 2.82 -5.65 22.26
C GLU A 200 3.05 -5.79 23.78
N SER A 201 3.73 -4.83 24.41
CA SER A 201 3.95 -4.81 25.87
C SER A 201 2.66 -4.65 26.68
N CYS A 202 1.59 -4.17 26.06
CA CYS A 202 0.27 -3.92 26.64
C CYS A 202 -0.77 -5.01 26.30
N GLU A 203 -0.46 -5.93 25.38
CA GLU A 203 -1.35 -7.04 25.02
C GLU A 203 -1.67 -7.96 26.20
N GLY A 204 -2.90 -8.48 26.23
CA GLY A 204 -3.35 -9.40 27.28
C GLY A 204 -3.50 -8.80 28.69
N ARG A 205 -3.18 -7.51 28.87
CA ARG A 205 -3.19 -6.81 30.18
C ARG A 205 -4.40 -5.91 30.40
N GLY A 206 -5.35 -5.88 29.45
CA GLY A 206 -6.61 -5.12 29.57
C GLY A 206 -6.58 -3.69 29.02
N PHE A 207 -5.47 -3.24 28.42
CA PHE A 207 -5.36 -1.91 27.80
C PHE A 207 -6.38 -1.71 26.67
N GLY A 208 -6.51 -2.69 25.76
CA GLY A 208 -7.48 -2.64 24.67
C GLY A 208 -8.93 -2.56 25.16
N SER A 209 -9.27 -3.32 26.21
CA SER A 209 -10.61 -3.27 26.83
C SER A 209 -10.91 -1.90 27.42
N ARG A 210 -9.96 -1.31 28.17
CA ARG A 210 -10.12 0.04 28.72
C ARG A 210 -10.30 1.08 27.61
N LEU A 211 -9.54 0.95 26.52
CA LEU A 211 -9.64 1.85 25.37
C LEU A 211 -11.01 1.74 24.69
N ALA A 212 -11.48 0.52 24.42
CA ALA A 212 -12.80 0.28 23.84
C ALA A 212 -13.92 0.81 24.74
N GLU A 213 -13.86 0.53 26.05
CA GLU A 213 -14.82 1.04 27.03
C GLU A 213 -14.91 2.56 26.99
N ALA A 214 -13.78 3.25 27.11
CA ALA A 214 -13.75 4.71 27.10
C ALA A 214 -14.26 5.30 25.79
N ALA A 215 -13.89 4.72 24.65
CA ALA A 215 -14.30 5.19 23.33
C ALA A 215 -15.81 4.99 23.08
N LEU A 216 -16.37 3.85 23.52
CA LEU A 216 -17.80 3.57 23.42
C LEU A 216 -18.62 4.38 24.42
N ASP A 217 -18.12 4.60 25.62
CA ASP A 217 -18.72 5.51 26.60
C ASP A 217 -18.76 6.94 26.09
N ASP A 218 -17.70 7.37 25.42
CA ASP A 218 -17.67 8.69 24.80
C ASP A 218 -18.68 8.80 23.65
N ALA A 219 -18.76 7.80 22.78
CA ALA A 219 -19.79 7.72 21.74
C ALA A 219 -21.21 7.80 22.34
N ARG A 220 -21.46 7.08 23.45
CA ARG A 220 -22.73 7.13 24.20
C ARG A 220 -23.02 8.53 24.73
N ARG A 221 -22.04 9.19 25.36
CA ARG A 221 -22.20 10.57 25.88
C ARG A 221 -22.50 11.57 24.78
N GLN A 222 -21.89 11.37 23.61
CA GLN A 222 -22.12 12.21 22.43
C GLN A 222 -23.43 11.89 21.70
N GLY A 223 -24.13 10.82 22.08
CA GLY A 223 -25.35 10.36 21.40
C GLY A 223 -25.10 9.87 19.98
N LEU A 224 -23.92 9.28 19.72
CA LEU A 224 -23.54 8.76 18.42
C LEU A 224 -23.95 7.29 18.26
N ASP A 225 -24.46 6.93 17.08
CA ASP A 225 -24.63 5.53 16.71
C ASP A 225 -23.27 4.92 16.33
N VAL A 226 -22.97 3.77 16.91
CA VAL A 226 -21.71 3.04 16.71
C VAL A 226 -21.83 2.09 15.53
N VAL A 227 -20.87 2.15 14.60
CA VAL A 227 -20.68 1.16 13.53
C VAL A 227 -19.39 0.38 13.82
N PRO A 228 -19.47 -0.84 14.37
CA PRO A 228 -18.29 -1.58 14.84
C PRO A 228 -17.63 -2.37 13.68
N LEU A 229 -16.92 -1.66 12.79
CA LEU A 229 -16.17 -2.31 11.70
C LEU A 229 -14.92 -3.05 12.20
N CYS A 230 -14.31 -2.53 13.27
CA CYS A 230 -13.20 -3.19 13.96
C CYS A 230 -13.68 -4.48 14.64
N PRO A 231 -13.10 -5.65 14.33
CA PRO A 231 -13.47 -6.91 14.96
C PRO A 231 -13.28 -6.90 16.49
N PHE A 232 -12.26 -6.19 17.00
CA PHE A 232 -12.04 -6.06 18.43
C PHE A 232 -13.18 -5.33 19.13
N ILE A 233 -13.64 -4.20 18.56
CA ILE A 233 -14.77 -3.43 19.11
C ILE A 233 -16.08 -4.22 19.00
N ALA A 234 -16.33 -4.88 17.87
CA ALA A 234 -17.49 -5.76 17.70
C ALA A 234 -17.51 -6.85 18.79
N HIS A 235 -16.38 -7.55 18.96
CA HIS A 235 -16.20 -8.58 19.98
C HIS A 235 -16.36 -8.02 21.41
N PHE A 236 -15.85 -6.81 21.67
CA PHE A 236 -16.00 -6.14 22.95
C PHE A 236 -17.49 -5.88 23.24
N ILE A 237 -18.24 -5.34 22.29
CA ILE A 237 -19.68 -5.10 22.44
C ILE A 237 -20.45 -6.40 22.72
N GLU A 238 -20.11 -7.50 22.02
CA GLU A 238 -20.73 -8.82 22.27
C GLU A 238 -20.52 -9.31 23.72
N ARG A 239 -19.38 -9.00 24.34
CA ARG A 239 -19.10 -9.34 25.75
C ARG A 239 -19.68 -8.34 26.74
N HIS A 240 -20.10 -7.16 26.27
CA HIS A 240 -20.57 -6.03 27.07
C HIS A 240 -21.92 -5.52 26.54
N PRO A 241 -23.04 -6.24 26.81
CA PRO A 241 -24.36 -5.97 26.23
C PRO A 241 -24.91 -4.56 26.49
N GLU A 242 -24.39 -3.86 27.50
CA GLU A 242 -24.67 -2.44 27.77
C GLU A 242 -24.36 -1.52 26.58
N TYR A 243 -23.50 -1.94 25.65
CA TYR A 243 -23.17 -1.20 24.43
C TYR A 243 -24.01 -1.60 23.20
N GLU A 244 -24.77 -2.69 23.24
CA GLU A 244 -25.58 -3.17 22.09
C GLU A 244 -26.53 -2.09 21.58
N ARG A 245 -27.10 -1.29 22.49
CA ARG A 245 -28.02 -0.20 22.14
C ARG A 245 -27.37 0.96 21.38
N LEU A 246 -26.05 1.06 21.40
CA LEU A 246 -25.33 2.06 20.59
C LEU A 246 -25.18 1.61 19.14
N VAL A 247 -25.24 0.31 18.86
CA VAL A 247 -24.95 -0.20 17.52
C VAL A 247 -26.03 0.29 16.56
N ALA A 248 -25.59 0.99 15.51
CA ALA A 248 -26.46 1.47 14.45
C ALA A 248 -27.26 0.28 13.89
N SER A 249 -28.60 0.35 13.99
CA SER A 249 -29.44 -0.65 13.35
C SER A 249 -29.25 -0.55 11.83
N ALA A 250 -29.19 -1.70 11.14
CA ALA A 250 -28.93 -1.79 9.69
C ALA A 250 -29.96 -1.05 8.80
N GLN A 251 -30.93 -0.36 9.38
CA GLN A 251 -31.96 0.42 8.70
C GLN A 251 -31.58 1.90 8.67
N GLY A 252 -30.68 2.29 7.78
CA GLY A 252 -30.32 3.71 7.70
C GLY A 252 -29.33 4.11 6.61
N VAL A 253 -29.29 3.38 5.50
CA VAL A 253 -28.78 3.89 4.23
C VAL A 253 -30.00 4.10 3.34
N ARG A 254 -30.50 5.33 3.31
CA ARG A 254 -31.45 5.80 2.29
C ARG A 254 -30.79 6.93 1.52
#